data_AF-A0A661KYH0-F1
#
_entry.id   AF-A0A661KYH0-F1
#
_cell.length_a   1.000
_cell.length_b   1.000
_cell.length_c   1.000
_cell.angle_alpha   90.00
_cell.angle_beta   90.00
_cell.angle_gamma   90.00
#
_symmetry.space_group_name_H-M   'P 1'
#
loop_
_entity.id
_entity.type
_entity.pdbx_description
1 polymer ?
#
loop_
_entity_poly.entity_id
_entity_poly.type
_entity_poly.pdbx_seq_one_letter_code
_entity_poly.pdbx_strand_id
1 'polypeptide(L)'
;MTSDTSKREWKISPSSFQKGYNFDFALKDIIGFVLKRRCRNGGFGIAPGVPPSIQDTYFALNILDIFWQTGKDEFNYSPSLDKELKEYLGNYRLEKGKTSLKLLFYYLVSCSIAGIELRHPDEHILSLQDNTLNLEDKFYAKRIL
;
A
#
# COMPACT_ATOMS: atom_id res chain seq x y z
N MET A 1 -50.56 23.84 -8.30
CA MET A 1 -49.52 22.88 -7.87
C MET A 1 -48.17 23.53 -8.11
N THR A 2 -47.67 24.29 -7.14
CA THR A 2 -46.37 24.99 -7.21
C THR A 2 -45.36 24.20 -6.38
N SER A 3 -44.33 23.67 -7.04
CA SER A 3 -43.23 22.94 -6.43
C SER A 3 -42.31 23.88 -5.66
N ASP A 4 -42.20 23.64 -4.36
CA ASP A 4 -41.27 24.29 -3.44
C ASP A 4 -39.83 23.82 -3.70
N THR A 5 -39.03 24.70 -4.30
CA THR A 5 -37.59 24.54 -4.46
C THR A 5 -36.85 25.08 -3.23
N SER A 6 -36.86 24.33 -2.14
CA SER A 6 -35.97 24.60 -1.01
C SER A 6 -34.55 24.10 -1.34
N LYS A 7 -33.71 25.03 -1.80
CA LYS A 7 -32.25 24.86 -1.89
C LYS A 7 -31.72 24.52 -0.49
N ARG A 8 -31.27 23.29 -0.28
CA ARG A 8 -30.48 22.93 0.91
C ARG A 8 -29.07 23.49 0.76
N GLU A 9 -28.87 24.71 1.22
CA GLU A 9 -27.53 25.24 1.45
C GLU A 9 -26.89 24.49 2.62
N TRP A 10 -25.87 23.68 2.32
CA TRP A 10 -25.01 23.08 3.34
C TRP A 10 -24.11 24.17 3.92
N LYS A 11 -24.60 24.87 4.95
CA LYS A 11 -23.77 25.76 5.78
C LYS A 11 -22.85 24.89 6.63
N ILE A 12 -21.68 24.55 6.09
CA ILE A 12 -20.60 23.98 6.89
C ILE A 12 -20.06 25.14 7.75
N SER A 13 -20.36 25.13 9.04
CA SER A 13 -19.77 26.09 9.98
C SER A 13 -18.26 25.85 10.04
N PRO A 14 -17.41 26.86 9.77
CA PRO A 14 -15.95 26.70 9.83
C PRO A 14 -15.42 26.38 11.24
N SER A 15 -16.26 26.48 12.27
CA SER A 15 -15.89 26.33 13.68
C SER A 15 -15.88 24.90 14.21
N SER A 16 -16.33 23.89 13.44
CA SER A 16 -16.30 22.48 13.89
C SER A 16 -14.99 21.75 13.57
N PHE A 17 -14.00 22.42 12.99
CA PHE A 17 -12.69 21.86 12.65
C PHE A 17 -11.56 22.32 13.58
N GLN A 18 -11.87 22.59 14.85
CA GLN A 18 -10.88 22.78 15.91
C GLN A 18 -11.14 21.81 17.06
N LYS A 19 -10.75 20.56 16.87
CA LYS A 19 -10.36 19.69 17.98
C LYS A 19 -8.99 19.15 17.60
N GLY A 20 -7.96 19.64 18.28
CA GLY A 20 -6.58 19.26 18.05
C GLY A 20 -6.47 17.74 18.08
N TYR A 21 -6.43 17.13 16.91
CA TYR A 21 -6.12 15.72 16.80
C TYR A 21 -4.68 15.60 17.26
N ASN A 22 -4.46 14.94 18.38
CA ASN A 22 -3.12 14.57 18.79
C ASN A 22 -2.61 13.61 17.71
N PHE A 23 -1.69 14.11 16.88
CA PHE A 23 -1.12 13.37 15.76
C PHE A 23 -0.58 12.02 16.23
N ASP A 24 0.05 11.98 17.41
CA ASP A 24 0.63 10.77 18.00
C ASP A 24 -0.42 9.71 18.33
N PHE A 25 -1.60 10.15 18.78
CA PHE A 25 -2.70 9.24 19.06
C PHE A 25 -3.28 8.65 17.77
N ALA A 26 -3.48 9.49 16.75
CA ALA A 26 -3.95 9.04 15.44
C ALA A 26 -2.97 8.05 14.78
N LEU A 27 -1.66 8.28 14.93
CA LEU A 27 -0.62 7.39 14.43
C LEU A 27 -0.74 5.98 15.02
N LYS A 28 -0.90 5.88 16.34
CA LYS A 28 -1.04 4.58 17.03
C LYS A 28 -2.26 3.81 16.55
N ASP A 29 -3.38 4.50 16.35
CA ASP A 29 -4.61 3.90 15.85
C ASP A 29 -4.48 3.41 14.41
N ILE A 30 -3.83 4.18 13.54
CA ILE A 30 -3.58 3.78 12.14
C ILE A 30 -2.67 2.55 12.10
N ILE A 31 -1.60 2.53 12.89
CA ILE A 31 -0.69 1.38 12.90
C ILE A 31 -1.38 0.15 13.48
N GLY A 32 -2.12 0.29 14.57
CA GLY A 32 -2.95 -0.79 15.10
C GLY A 32 -3.97 -1.31 14.08
N PHE A 33 -4.55 -0.41 13.28
CA PHE A 33 -5.46 -0.77 12.19
C PHE A 33 -4.77 -1.56 11.07
N VAL A 34 -3.55 -1.16 10.67
CA VAL A 34 -2.76 -1.86 9.65
C VAL A 34 -2.31 -3.23 10.16
N LEU A 35 -1.76 -3.30 11.38
CA LEU A 35 -1.25 -4.56 11.95
C LEU A 35 -2.36 -5.61 12.17
N LYS A 36 -3.60 -5.19 12.45
CA LYS A 36 -4.77 -6.11 12.51
C LYS A 36 -5.09 -6.80 11.18
N ARG A 37 -4.58 -6.29 10.07
CA ARG A 37 -4.76 -6.87 8.71
C ARG A 37 -3.62 -7.76 8.29
N ARG A 38 -2.56 -7.86 9.10
CA ARG A 38 -1.47 -8.79 8.84
C ARG A 38 -2.01 -10.22 8.93
N CYS A 39 -1.76 -11.01 7.91
CA CYS A 39 -2.16 -12.41 7.89
C CYS A 39 -1.12 -13.28 8.60
N ARG A 40 -1.58 -14.38 9.22
CA ARG A 40 -0.70 -15.30 9.97
C ARG A 40 0.40 -15.92 9.09
N ASN A 41 0.11 -16.14 7.81
CA ASN A 41 1.01 -16.70 6.81
C ASN A 41 1.74 -15.63 5.98
N GLY A 42 1.83 -14.39 6.48
CA GLY A 42 2.51 -13.28 5.83
C GLY A 42 1.60 -12.43 4.95
N GLY A 43 2.09 -11.25 4.57
CA GLY A 43 1.32 -10.28 3.81
C GLY A 43 0.17 -9.64 4.60
N PHE A 44 -0.59 -8.79 3.91
CA PHE A 44 -1.74 -8.08 4.46
C PHE A 44 -2.95 -8.23 3.55
N GLY A 45 -4.14 -8.29 4.15
CA GLY A 45 -5.42 -8.29 3.44
C GLY A 45 -6.22 -7.01 3.68
N ILE A 46 -7.20 -6.74 2.82
CA ILE A 46 -8.11 -5.59 2.95
C ILE A 46 -8.86 -5.54 4.30
N ALA A 47 -9.13 -6.71 4.91
CA ALA A 47 -9.79 -6.85 6.20
C ALA A 47 -9.23 -8.04 6.99
N PRO A 48 -9.39 -8.05 8.33
CA PRO A 48 -8.96 -9.17 9.16
C PRO A 48 -9.58 -10.50 8.70
N GLY A 49 -8.74 -11.53 8.57
CA GLY A 49 -9.16 -12.88 8.15
C GLY A 49 -9.32 -13.06 6.64
N VAL A 50 -9.19 -12.01 5.83
CA VAL A 50 -9.15 -12.11 4.36
C VAL A 50 -7.74 -12.52 3.91
N PRO A 51 -7.59 -13.37 2.88
CA PRO A 51 -6.27 -13.72 2.33
C PRO A 51 -5.48 -12.48 1.90
N PRO A 52 -4.15 -12.52 2.01
CA PRO A 52 -3.31 -11.39 1.65
C PRO A 52 -3.24 -11.19 0.13
N SER A 53 -3.17 -9.93 -0.30
CA SER A 53 -2.89 -9.55 -1.69
C SER A 53 -1.61 -8.71 -1.77
N ILE A 54 -0.91 -8.74 -2.91
CA ILE A 54 0.28 -7.88 -3.10
C ILE A 54 -0.08 -6.40 -3.02
N GLN A 55 -1.26 -6.03 -3.51
CA GLN A 55 -1.72 -4.65 -3.44
C GLN A 55 -1.94 -4.20 -2.00
N ASP A 56 -2.67 -4.98 -1.20
CA ASP A 56 -2.92 -4.65 0.21
C ASP A 56 -1.63 -4.69 1.03
N THR A 57 -0.75 -5.65 0.74
CA THR A 57 0.59 -5.75 1.33
C THR A 57 1.43 -4.52 1.03
N TYR A 58 1.45 -4.07 -0.23
CA TYR A 58 2.15 -2.85 -0.63
C TYR A 58 1.65 -1.64 0.15
N PHE A 59 0.33 -1.42 0.21
CA PHE A 59 -0.22 -0.26 0.92
C PHE A 59 0.05 -0.32 2.42
N ALA A 60 -0.12 -1.49 3.05
CA ALA A 60 0.19 -1.69 4.46
C ALA A 60 1.67 -1.38 4.76
N LEU A 61 2.59 -1.92 3.97
CA LEU A 61 4.03 -1.70 4.14
C LEU A 61 4.42 -0.24 3.91
N ASN A 62 3.85 0.44 2.91
CA ASN A 62 4.13 1.86 2.68
C ASN A 62 3.61 2.74 3.82
N ILE A 63 2.43 2.43 4.37
CA ILE A 63 1.91 3.14 5.54
C ILE A 63 2.89 3.00 6.70
N LEU A 64 3.35 1.77 6.98
CA LEU A 64 4.30 1.51 8.06
C LEU A 64 5.68 2.15 7.81
N ASP A 65 6.15 2.14 6.56
CA ASP A 65 7.43 2.75 6.16
C ASP A 65 7.44 4.27 6.34
N ILE A 66 6.37 4.95 5.92
CA ILE A 66 6.18 6.37 6.20
C ILE A 66 6.29 6.65 7.71
N PHE A 67 5.79 5.75 8.55
CA PHE A 67 5.87 5.92 10.00
C PHE A 67 7.26 5.64 10.57
N TRP A 68 8.01 4.65 10.09
CA TRP A 68 9.40 4.46 10.53
C TRP A 68 10.27 5.67 10.21
N GLN A 69 10.04 6.32 9.07
CA GLN A 69 10.76 7.54 8.69
C GLN A 69 10.50 8.72 9.65
N THR A 70 9.45 8.68 10.47
CA THR A 70 9.19 9.70 11.52
C THR A 70 10.05 9.53 12.77
N GLY A 71 10.84 8.45 12.88
CA GLY A 71 11.71 8.17 14.03
C GLY A 71 10.98 7.74 15.31
N LYS A 72 9.66 7.49 15.23
CA LYS A 72 8.83 7.01 16.35
C LYS A 72 8.78 5.48 16.32
N ASP A 73 9.86 4.86 16.80
CA ASP A 73 10.01 3.41 16.88
C ASP A 73 9.20 2.80 18.05
N GLU A 74 7.91 3.12 18.12
CA GLU A 74 7.03 2.71 19.22
C GLU A 74 6.28 1.39 18.93
N PHE A 75 6.50 0.77 17.78
CA PHE A 75 5.70 -0.37 17.32
C PHE A 75 6.58 -1.60 17.13
N ASN A 76 6.25 -2.69 17.82
CA ASN A 76 6.99 -3.96 17.80
C ASN A 76 6.74 -4.77 16.51
N TYR A 77 6.88 -4.12 15.35
CA TYR A 77 6.81 -4.76 14.05
C TYR A 77 7.86 -4.18 13.12
N SER A 78 8.65 -5.07 12.51
CA SER A 78 9.61 -4.74 11.48
C SER A 78 9.45 -5.74 10.32
N PRO A 79 9.09 -5.27 9.10
CA PRO A 79 8.94 -6.11 7.91
C PRO A 79 10.22 -6.84 7.55
N SER A 80 11.38 -6.23 7.80
CA SER A 80 12.68 -6.84 7.52
C SER A 80 13.00 -8.00 8.46
N LEU A 81 12.33 -8.09 9.61
CA LEU A 81 12.43 -9.21 10.56
C LEU A 81 11.27 -10.20 10.47
N ASP A 82 10.27 -9.91 9.64
CA ASP A 82 9.06 -10.70 9.46
C ASP A 82 9.31 -11.91 8.52
N LYS A 83 9.48 -13.09 9.11
CA LYS A 83 9.77 -14.32 8.36
C LYS A 83 8.61 -14.74 7.47
N GLU A 84 7.38 -14.65 7.98
CA GLU A 84 6.17 -15.04 7.26
C GLU A 84 5.92 -14.11 6.07
N LEU A 85 6.14 -12.80 6.23
CA LEU A 85 6.08 -11.86 5.11
C LEU A 85 7.13 -12.19 4.05
N LYS A 86 8.37 -12.49 4.46
CA LYS A 86 9.43 -12.87 3.51
C LYS A 86 9.08 -14.14 2.75
N GLU A 87 8.52 -15.14 3.44
CA GLU A 87 8.07 -16.38 2.81
C GLU A 87 6.90 -16.12 1.85
N TYR A 88 5.92 -15.30 2.24
CA TYR A 88 4.82 -14.89 1.37
C TYR A 88 5.32 -14.22 0.08
N LEU A 89 6.20 -13.24 0.20
CA LEU A 89 6.76 -12.52 -0.94
C LEU A 89 7.71 -13.38 -1.79
N GLY A 90 8.50 -14.26 -1.18
CA GLY A 90 9.39 -15.19 -1.88
C GLY A 90 8.64 -16.30 -2.63
N ASN A 91 7.46 -16.68 -2.14
CA ASN A 91 6.59 -17.65 -2.80
C ASN A 91 5.64 -17.02 -3.82
N TYR A 92 5.53 -15.69 -3.87
CA TYR A 92 4.75 -15.02 -4.89
C TYR A 92 5.32 -15.30 -6.28
N ARG A 93 4.45 -15.63 -7.24
CA ARG A 93 4.84 -15.96 -8.62
C ARG A 93 4.23 -14.91 -9.54
N LEU A 94 5.10 -14.12 -10.15
CA LEU A 94 4.71 -13.18 -11.21
C LEU A 94 4.45 -14.00 -12.47
N GLU A 95 3.23 -13.95 -12.97
CA GLU A 95 2.86 -14.65 -14.20
C GLU A 95 3.23 -13.81 -15.43
N LYS A 96 3.99 -14.43 -16.34
CA LYS A 96 4.41 -13.84 -17.61
C LYS A 96 3.21 -13.42 -18.44
N GLY A 97 3.14 -12.13 -18.79
CA GLY A 97 2.09 -11.57 -19.65
C GLY A 97 0.73 -11.34 -18.96
N LYS A 98 0.59 -11.70 -17.68
CA LYS A 98 -0.63 -11.40 -16.89
C LYS A 98 -0.40 -10.38 -15.77
N THR A 99 0.85 -10.25 -15.32
CA THR A 99 1.20 -9.28 -14.28
C THR A 99 1.25 -7.87 -14.89
N SER A 100 0.45 -6.95 -14.37
CA SER A 100 0.56 -5.54 -14.73
C SER A 100 1.83 -4.90 -14.15
N LEU A 101 2.32 -3.83 -14.79
CA LEU A 101 3.46 -3.07 -14.29
C LEU A 101 3.21 -2.48 -12.90
N LYS A 102 1.97 -2.07 -12.62
CA LYS A 102 1.52 -1.65 -11.29
C LYS A 102 1.72 -2.72 -10.23
N LEU A 103 1.26 -3.94 -10.50
CA LEU A 103 1.38 -5.04 -9.55
C LEU A 103 2.83 -5.47 -9.35
N LEU A 104 3.63 -5.43 -10.44
CA LEU A 104 5.07 -5.64 -10.37
C LEU A 104 5.75 -4.60 -9.49
N PHE A 105 5.45 -3.31 -9.68
CA PHE A 105 5.96 -2.24 -8.83
C PHE A 105 5.58 -2.45 -7.36
N TYR A 106 4.32 -2.78 -7.07
CA TYR A 106 3.85 -3.09 -5.72
C TYR A 106 4.61 -4.24 -5.07
N TYR A 107 4.86 -5.30 -5.84
CA TYR A 107 5.65 -6.44 -5.40
C TYR A 107 7.09 -6.03 -5.09
N LEU A 108 7.78 -5.34 -6.00
CA LEU A 108 9.19 -4.99 -5.85
C LEU A 108 9.41 -4.07 -4.65
N VAL A 109 8.56 -3.06 -4.47
CA VAL A 109 8.63 -2.18 -3.29
C VAL A 109 8.37 -2.97 -1.99
N SER A 110 7.40 -3.89 -1.99
CA SER A 110 7.13 -4.73 -0.82
C SER A 110 8.34 -5.59 -0.44
N CYS A 111 9.00 -6.19 -1.42
CA CYS A 111 10.25 -6.94 -1.22
C CYS A 111 11.36 -6.06 -0.67
N SER A 112 11.52 -4.85 -1.21
CA SER A 112 12.53 -3.88 -0.73
C SER A 112 12.30 -3.51 0.74
N ILE A 113 11.07 -3.16 1.14
CA ILE A 113 10.73 -2.84 2.53
C ILE A 113 10.92 -4.06 3.43
N ALA A 114 10.60 -5.27 2.95
CA ALA A 114 10.85 -6.51 3.66
C ALA A 114 12.34 -6.92 3.70
N GLY A 115 13.25 -6.16 3.10
CA GLY A 115 14.68 -6.49 3.05
C GLY A 115 14.97 -7.77 2.27
N ILE A 116 14.20 -8.06 1.22
CA ILE A 116 14.43 -9.16 0.30
C ILE A 116 15.27 -8.61 -0.86
N GLU A 117 16.45 -9.20 -1.06
CA GLU A 117 17.26 -8.91 -2.24
C GLU A 117 16.55 -9.44 -3.49
N LEU A 118 16.11 -8.52 -4.32
CA LEU A 118 15.51 -8.83 -5.61
C LEU A 118 16.64 -9.07 -6.62
N ARG A 119 16.61 -10.21 -7.30
CA ARG A 119 17.30 -10.33 -8.59
C ARG A 119 16.58 -9.41 -9.57
N HIS A 120 17.33 -8.74 -10.44
CA HIS A 120 16.78 -7.80 -11.41
C HIS A 120 15.51 -8.37 -12.05
N PRO A 121 14.44 -7.58 -12.25
CA PRO A 121 13.23 -8.05 -12.91
C PRO A 121 13.56 -8.31 -14.39
N ASP A 122 14.22 -9.45 -14.60
CA ASP A 122 14.94 -9.82 -15.80
C ASP A 122 13.92 -10.06 -16.92
N GLU A 123 14.16 -9.39 -18.05
CA GLU A 123 13.50 -9.54 -19.36
C GLU A 123 12.03 -9.09 -19.46
N HIS A 124 11.25 -9.18 -18.38
CA HIS A 124 9.80 -8.99 -18.43
C HIS A 124 9.34 -7.55 -18.69
N ILE A 125 10.07 -6.58 -18.14
CA ILE A 125 9.85 -5.14 -18.34
C ILE A 125 10.53 -4.70 -19.63
N LEU A 126 11.70 -5.28 -19.94
CA LEU A 126 12.51 -4.93 -21.10
C LEU A 126 11.81 -5.23 -22.44
N SER A 127 10.83 -6.16 -22.45
CA SER A 127 10.04 -6.46 -23.66
C SER A 127 8.84 -5.54 -23.90
N LEU A 128 8.50 -4.64 -22.97
CA LEU A 128 7.35 -3.73 -23.13
C LEU A 128 7.77 -2.53 -23.98
N GLN A 129 7.25 -2.47 -25.21
CA GLN A 129 7.51 -1.36 -26.13
C GLN A 129 6.76 -0.09 -25.68
N ASP A 130 7.47 1.03 -25.53
CA ASP A 130 6.98 2.33 -25.00
C ASP A 130 5.73 2.88 -25.74
N ASN A 131 5.54 2.52 -27.00
CA ASN A 131 4.46 3.05 -27.83
C ASN A 131 3.07 2.42 -27.59
N THR A 132 2.97 1.32 -26.82
CA THR A 132 1.68 0.65 -26.54
C THR A 132 1.20 0.82 -25.10
N LEU A 133 2.01 1.44 -24.24
CA LEU A 133 1.68 1.62 -22.82
C LEU A 133 0.73 2.82 -22.63
N ASN A 134 -0.27 2.64 -21.77
CA ASN A 134 -1.07 3.76 -21.27
C ASN A 134 -0.24 4.61 -20.27
N LEU A 135 -0.76 5.76 -19.86
CA LEU A 135 -0.05 6.67 -18.94
C LEU A 135 0.29 6.05 -17.57
N GLU A 136 -0.60 5.22 -17.04
CA GLU A 136 -0.38 4.53 -15.75
C GLU A 136 0.78 3.53 -15.87
N ASP A 137 0.80 2.75 -16.94
CA ASP A 137 1.88 1.80 -17.21
C ASP A 137 3.22 2.50 -17.45
N LYS A 138 3.22 3.63 -18.18
CA LYS A 138 4.43 4.46 -18.34
C LYS A 138 4.96 4.98 -17.01
N PHE A 139 4.07 5.39 -16.12
CA PHE A 139 4.44 5.83 -14.77
C PHE A 139 5.14 4.70 -13.99
N TYR A 140 4.56 3.50 -13.96
CA TYR A 140 5.16 2.38 -13.24
C TYR A 140 6.43 1.85 -13.90
N ALA A 141 6.50 1.76 -15.23
CA ALA A 141 7.71 1.38 -15.95
C ALA A 141 8.90 2.25 -15.55
N LYS A 142 8.71 3.58 -15.52
CA LYS A 142 9.74 4.55 -15.13
C LYS A 142 10.17 4.47 -13.67
N ARG A 143 9.35 3.90 -12.78
CA ARG A 143 9.70 3.71 -11.36
C ARG A 143 10.39 2.38 -11.09
N ILE A 144 10.32 1.44 -12.03
CA ILE A 144 10.96 0.14 -11.91
C ILE A 144 12.34 0.13 -12.57
N LEU A 145 12.46 0.77 -13.76
CA LEU A 145 13.72 0.96 -14.48
C LEU A 145 14.55 2.09 -13.86
#